data_AF-A0A261BJ81-F1
#
_entry.id   AF-A0A261BJ81-F1
#
_cell.length_a   1.000
_cell.length_b   1.000
_cell.length_c   1.000
_cell.angle_alpha   90.00
_cell.angle_beta   90.00
_cell.angle_gamma   90.00
#
_symmetry.space_group_name_H-M   'P 1'
#
loop_
_entity.id
_entity.type
_entity.pdbx_description
1 polymer ?
#
loop_
_entity_poly.entity_id
_entity_poly.type
_entity_poly.pdbx_seq_one_letter_code
_entity_poly.pdbx_strand_id
1 'polypeptide(L)'
;MSLSNEEVVRMSSDEYWQDIKDEYLQQLASTDPAEIYPSNNPGPETPDGKVNFECHCVGHLVGSPCGFEFREAITCQKTSDESQMEQGACGKELLSFMECVTRTQCFNTNGDGDDKPKS
;
A
#
# COMPACT_ATOMS: atom_id res chain seq x y z
N MET A 1 11.52 34.04 11.18
CA MET A 1 11.17 32.62 11.36
C MET A 1 12.27 32.01 12.20
N SER A 2 12.03 31.91 13.51
CA SER A 2 13.02 31.38 14.45
C SER A 2 13.11 29.88 14.26
N LEU A 3 14.31 29.38 13.95
CA LEU A 3 14.62 27.95 13.94
C LEU A 3 14.42 27.45 15.37
N SER A 4 13.44 26.56 15.58
CA SER A 4 13.23 25.89 16.86
C SER A 4 14.46 25.04 17.17
N ASN A 5 14.99 25.16 18.39
CA ASN A 5 16.10 24.35 18.88
C ASN A 5 15.75 22.85 18.72
N GLU A 6 16.61 22.08 18.06
CA GLU A 6 16.54 20.62 18.12
C GLU A 6 16.87 20.17 19.54
N GLU A 7 15.85 19.71 20.27
CA GLU A 7 16.02 19.15 21.60
C GLU A 7 16.35 17.66 21.47
N VAL A 8 17.51 17.24 21.99
CA VAL A 8 17.89 15.82 22.04
C VAL A 8 17.23 15.19 23.25
N VAL A 9 16.08 14.55 23.03
CA VAL A 9 15.38 13.77 24.07
C VAL A 9 16.03 12.40 24.20
N ARG A 10 16.32 11.96 25.44
CA ARG A 10 16.88 10.64 25.73
C ARG A 10 15.92 9.86 26.63
N MET A 11 15.64 8.63 26.25
CA MET A 11 14.77 7.71 26.97
C MET A 11 15.60 6.62 27.66
N SER A 12 15.24 6.28 28.89
CA SER A 12 15.89 5.16 29.60
C SER A 12 15.40 3.80 29.06
N SER A 13 16.15 2.72 29.30
CA SER A 13 15.70 1.39 28.89
C SER A 13 14.39 1.00 29.57
N ASP A 14 14.22 1.34 30.85
CA ASP A 14 13.01 1.01 31.60
C ASP A 14 11.81 1.80 31.08
N GLU A 15 12.01 3.05 30.69
CA GLU A 15 10.97 3.90 30.09
C GLU A 15 10.54 3.42 28.70
N TYR A 16 11.47 2.91 27.87
CA TYR A 16 11.16 2.34 26.56
C TYR A 16 10.14 1.19 26.62
N TRP A 17 10.19 0.40 27.69
CA TRP A 17 9.30 -0.76 27.88
C TRP A 17 7.99 -0.41 28.60
N GLN A 18 7.77 0.84 28.99
CA GLN A 18 6.51 1.28 29.57
C GLN A 18 5.50 1.67 28.49
N ASP A 19 4.23 1.75 28.88
CA ASP A 19 3.16 2.25 28.03
C ASP A 19 3.45 3.70 27.60
N ILE A 20 3.04 4.02 26.37
CA ILE A 20 3.15 5.36 25.81
C ILE A 20 2.26 6.32 26.60
N LYS A 21 2.87 7.35 27.19
CA LYS A 21 2.19 8.38 28.00
C LYS A 21 1.92 9.69 27.26
N ASP A 22 2.28 9.76 25.98
CA ASP A 22 2.08 10.95 25.17
C ASP A 22 0.57 11.23 25.00
N GLU A 23 0.14 12.44 25.38
CA GLU A 23 -1.28 12.83 25.37
C GLU A 23 -1.89 12.76 23.96
N TYR A 24 -1.12 13.11 22.94
CA TYR A 24 -1.57 13.06 21.55
C TYR A 24 -1.73 11.61 21.06
N LEU A 25 -0.79 10.73 21.39
CA LEU A 25 -0.89 9.30 21.08
C LEU A 25 -2.05 8.62 21.82
N GLN A 26 -2.30 8.99 23.08
CA GLN A 26 -3.47 8.52 23.82
C GLN A 26 -4.77 9.00 23.19
N GLN A 27 -4.82 10.26 22.76
CA GLN A 27 -5.97 10.81 22.05
C GLN A 27 -6.21 10.05 20.74
N LEU A 28 -5.19 9.85 19.92
CA LEU A 28 -5.28 9.07 18.69
C LEU A 28 -5.78 7.64 18.94
N ALA A 29 -5.25 6.97 19.97
CA ALA A 29 -5.67 5.61 20.32
C ALA A 29 -7.15 5.52 20.73
N SER A 30 -7.68 6.61 21.31
CA SER A 30 -9.09 6.71 21.72
C SER A 30 -10.04 7.26 20.64
N THR A 31 -9.50 7.82 19.56
CA THR A 31 -10.30 8.44 18.50
C THR A 31 -10.82 7.37 17.55
N ASP A 32 -12.08 7.48 17.13
CA ASP A 32 -12.64 6.57 16.14
C ASP A 32 -11.86 6.67 14.82
N PRO A 33 -11.47 5.54 14.19
CA PRO A 33 -10.75 5.58 12.92
C PRO A 33 -11.44 6.41 11.82
N ALA A 34 -12.78 6.51 11.82
CA ALA A 34 -13.53 7.30 10.84
C ALA A 34 -13.40 8.82 11.04
N GLU A 35 -12.97 9.27 12.21
CA GLU A 35 -12.68 10.69 12.50
C GLU A 35 -11.25 11.08 12.07
N ILE A 36 -10.32 10.12 12.07
CA ILE A 36 -8.91 10.34 11.69
C ILE A 36 -8.70 10.11 10.19
N TYR A 37 -9.24 9.02 9.66
CA TYR A 37 -9.15 8.73 8.25
C TYR A 37 -10.33 9.40 7.54
N PRO A 38 -10.08 10.28 6.55
CA PRO A 38 -11.17 10.80 5.76
C PRO A 38 -11.97 9.63 5.16
N SER A 39 -13.30 9.72 5.21
CA SER A 39 -14.23 8.68 4.74
C SER A 39 -14.09 8.34 3.23
N ASN A 40 -13.15 8.96 2.54
CA ASN A 40 -12.89 8.82 1.12
C ASN A 40 -12.02 7.59 0.77
N ASN A 41 -11.55 6.82 1.77
CA ASN A 41 -10.83 5.58 1.52
C ASN A 41 -11.56 4.37 2.16
N PRO A 42 -12.65 3.87 1.56
CA PRO A 42 -13.56 2.89 2.15
C PRO A 42 -12.98 1.45 2.29
N GLY A 43 -11.66 1.30 2.28
CA GLY A 43 -11.00 0.00 2.37
C GLY A 43 -10.90 -0.71 1.01
N PRO A 44 -10.45 -1.98 0.99
CA PRO A 44 -10.14 -2.72 -0.24
C PRO A 44 -11.37 -3.18 -1.01
N GLU A 45 -12.57 -3.09 -0.44
CA GLU A 45 -13.81 -3.54 -1.05
C GLU A 45 -14.82 -2.41 -1.10
N THR A 46 -15.55 -2.33 -2.20
CA THR A 46 -16.68 -1.41 -2.35
C THR A 46 -17.91 -1.97 -1.63
N PRO A 47 -18.95 -1.14 -1.36
CA PRO A 47 -20.18 -1.61 -0.72
C PRO A 47 -20.93 -2.70 -1.51
N ASP A 48 -20.70 -2.81 -2.82
CA ASP A 48 -21.23 -3.88 -3.68
C ASP A 48 -20.34 -5.14 -3.69
N GLY A 49 -19.31 -5.22 -2.84
CA GLY A 49 -18.44 -6.39 -2.66
C GLY A 49 -17.39 -6.59 -3.75
N LYS A 50 -17.22 -5.60 -4.64
CA LYS A 50 -16.15 -5.60 -5.65
C LYS A 50 -14.87 -5.03 -5.07
N VAL A 51 -13.78 -5.18 -5.82
CA VAL A 51 -12.49 -4.61 -5.45
C VAL A 51 -12.55 -3.09 -5.60
N ASN A 52 -12.13 -2.37 -4.55
CA ASN A 52 -11.98 -0.93 -4.60
C ASN A 52 -10.58 -0.55 -5.13
N PHE A 53 -10.49 -0.29 -6.43
CA PHE A 53 -9.24 0.13 -7.08
C PHE A 53 -8.81 1.58 -6.76
N GLU A 54 -9.70 2.37 -6.15
CA GLU A 54 -9.37 3.71 -5.66
C GLU A 54 -8.76 3.67 -4.24
N CYS A 55 -8.70 2.47 -3.63
CA CYS A 55 -8.06 2.31 -2.33
C CYS A 55 -6.56 2.63 -2.42
N HIS A 56 -6.07 3.52 -1.56
CA HIS A 56 -4.66 3.96 -1.59
C HIS A 56 -3.68 2.78 -1.47
N CYS A 57 -4.06 1.68 -0.81
CA CYS A 57 -3.26 0.46 -0.66
C CYS A 57 -2.81 -0.12 -2.01
N VAL A 58 -3.65 -0.01 -3.03
CA VAL A 58 -3.38 -0.54 -4.39
C VAL A 58 -3.15 0.57 -5.41
N GLY A 59 -3.27 1.84 -5.02
CA GLY A 59 -3.21 2.97 -5.94
C GLY A 59 -1.93 3.01 -6.77
N HIS A 60 -0.78 2.66 -6.18
CA HIS A 60 0.50 2.59 -6.91
C HIS A 60 0.54 1.50 -7.99
N LEU A 61 -0.18 0.39 -7.81
CA LEU A 61 -0.29 -0.70 -8.79
C LEU A 61 -1.28 -0.33 -9.89
N VAL A 62 -2.44 0.21 -9.51
CA VAL A 62 -3.54 0.63 -10.40
C VAL A 62 -3.12 1.80 -11.30
N GLY A 63 -2.32 2.73 -10.78
CA GLY A 63 -1.78 3.89 -11.50
C GLY A 63 -0.49 3.60 -12.28
N SER A 64 0.01 2.37 -12.27
CA SER A 64 1.21 1.98 -13.02
C SER A 64 0.91 1.80 -14.52
N PRO A 65 1.94 1.74 -15.39
CA PRO A 65 1.79 1.35 -16.79
C PRO A 65 1.12 -0.03 -17.00
N CYS A 66 1.17 -0.90 -15.97
CA CYS A 66 0.56 -2.24 -15.97
C CYS A 66 -0.72 -2.32 -15.13
N GLY A 67 -1.32 -1.16 -14.82
CA GLY A 67 -2.51 -1.08 -13.97
C GLY A 67 -3.74 -1.73 -14.60
N PHE A 68 -3.81 -1.84 -15.93
CA PHE A 68 -4.91 -2.54 -16.60
C PHE A 68 -4.85 -4.04 -16.32
N GLU A 69 -3.71 -4.68 -16.57
CA GLU A 69 -3.50 -6.11 -16.33
C GLU A 69 -3.64 -6.45 -14.84
N PHE A 70 -3.19 -5.55 -13.96
CA PHE A 70 -3.41 -5.67 -12.52
C PHE A 70 -4.91 -5.74 -12.15
N ARG A 71 -5.73 -4.82 -12.70
CA ARG A 71 -7.18 -4.81 -12.43
C ARG A 71 -7.86 -6.09 -12.89
N GLU A 72 -7.48 -6.62 -14.04
CA GLU A 72 -8.02 -7.89 -14.57
C GLU A 72 -7.66 -9.07 -13.64
N ALA A 73 -6.38 -9.18 -13.23
CA ALA A 73 -5.93 -10.26 -12.36
C ALA A 73 -6.64 -10.26 -11.00
N ILE A 74 -6.73 -9.10 -10.36
CA ILE A 74 -7.34 -8.95 -9.04
C ILE A 74 -8.87 -9.09 -9.10
N THR A 75 -9.50 -8.61 -10.16
CA THR A 75 -10.95 -8.84 -10.37
C THR A 75 -11.24 -10.32 -10.54
N CYS A 76 -10.45 -11.04 -11.35
CA CYS A 76 -10.61 -12.48 -11.52
C CYS A 76 -10.47 -13.21 -10.18
N GLN A 77 -9.41 -12.91 -9.41
CA GLN A 77 -9.15 -13.53 -8.12
C GLN A 77 -10.31 -13.30 -7.14
N LYS A 78 -10.86 -12.08 -7.08
CA LYS A 78 -11.99 -11.76 -6.17
C LYS A 78 -13.28 -12.50 -6.53
N THR A 79 -13.50 -12.75 -7.82
CA THR A 79 -14.72 -13.42 -8.32
C THR A 79 -14.63 -14.93 -8.35
N SER A 80 -13.42 -15.49 -8.27
CA SER A 80 -13.18 -16.93 -8.26
C SER A 80 -13.31 -17.50 -6.85
N ASP A 81 -13.92 -18.68 -6.74
CA ASP A 81 -13.92 -19.45 -5.49
C ASP A 81 -12.64 -20.28 -5.33
N GLU A 82 -12.46 -20.85 -4.14
CA GLU A 82 -11.28 -21.64 -3.77
C GLU A 82 -11.06 -22.84 -4.70
N SER A 83 -12.14 -23.55 -5.09
CA SER A 83 -12.02 -24.72 -5.97
C SER A 83 -11.57 -24.36 -7.38
N GLN A 84 -12.01 -23.20 -7.89
CA GLN A 84 -11.57 -22.68 -9.18
C GLN A 84 -10.10 -22.24 -9.13
N MET A 85 -9.68 -21.61 -8.02
CA MET A 85 -8.28 -21.22 -7.80
C MET A 85 -7.35 -22.44 -7.73
N GLU A 86 -7.74 -23.51 -7.04
CA GLU A 86 -7.00 -24.78 -7.00
C GLU A 86 -6.83 -25.41 -8.38
N GLN A 87 -7.79 -25.19 -9.28
CA GLN A 87 -7.76 -25.64 -10.67
C GLN A 87 -7.00 -24.68 -11.60
N GLY A 88 -6.41 -23.60 -11.07
CA GLY A 88 -5.60 -22.65 -11.82
C GLY A 88 -6.38 -21.51 -12.49
N ALA A 89 -7.59 -21.19 -12.01
CA ALA A 89 -8.29 -19.98 -12.43
C ALA A 89 -7.42 -18.74 -12.24
N CYS A 90 -7.63 -17.72 -13.08
CA CYS A 90 -6.91 -16.44 -13.07
C CYS A 90 -5.42 -16.49 -13.43
N GLY A 91 -4.88 -17.67 -13.75
CA GLY A 91 -3.47 -17.82 -14.11
C GLY A 91 -3.07 -17.03 -15.36
N LYS A 92 -3.99 -16.89 -16.33
CA LYS A 92 -3.75 -16.11 -17.55
C LYS A 92 -3.64 -14.62 -17.25
N GLU A 93 -4.55 -14.10 -16.45
CA GLU A 93 -4.64 -12.68 -16.08
C GLU A 93 -3.41 -12.31 -15.24
N LEU A 94 -3.05 -13.16 -14.27
CA LEU A 94 -1.83 -12.97 -13.47
C LEU A 94 -0.57 -13.01 -14.34
N LEU A 95 -0.46 -13.95 -15.27
CA LEU A 95 0.68 -14.03 -16.19
C LEU A 95 0.77 -12.80 -17.09
N SER A 96 -0.36 -12.28 -17.56
CA SER A 96 -0.42 -11.05 -18.37
C SER A 96 0.11 -9.85 -17.59
N PHE A 97 -0.25 -9.73 -16.30
CA PHE A 97 0.31 -8.71 -15.41
C PHE A 97 1.82 -8.87 -15.25
N MET A 98 2.31 -10.08 -14.96
CA MET A 98 3.75 -10.36 -14.81
C MET A 98 4.55 -10.07 -16.10
N GLU A 99 3.99 -10.40 -17.26
CA GLU A 99 4.57 -10.10 -18.56
C GLU A 99 4.69 -8.58 -18.77
N CYS A 100 3.62 -7.83 -18.45
CA CYS A 100 3.66 -6.37 -18.53
C CYS A 100 4.73 -5.78 -17.61
N VAL A 101 4.81 -6.22 -16.35
CA VAL A 101 5.81 -5.73 -15.38
C VAL A 101 7.22 -6.01 -15.88
N THR A 102 7.48 -7.22 -16.38
CA THR A 102 8.80 -7.60 -16.90
C THR A 102 9.17 -6.79 -18.14
N ARG A 103 8.22 -6.61 -19.07
CA ARG A 103 8.42 -5.88 -20.33
C ARG A 103 8.66 -4.39 -20.11
N THR A 104 7.88 -3.78 -19.22
CA THR A 104 7.93 -2.33 -18.98
C THR A 104 8.95 -1.95 -17.91
N GLN A 105 9.39 -2.93 -17.12
CA GLN A 105 10.18 -2.71 -15.91
C GLN A 105 9.53 -1.69 -14.97
N CYS A 106 8.19 -1.57 -14.99
CA CYS A 106 7.51 -0.76 -14.00
C CYS A 106 7.77 -1.33 -12.60
N PHE A 107 7.84 -0.46 -11.60
CA PHE A 107 8.29 -0.79 -10.23
C PHE A 107 9.79 -1.08 -10.07
N ASN A 108 10.59 -1.01 -11.14
CA ASN A 108 12.04 -1.05 -11.02
C ASN A 108 12.56 0.28 -10.47
N THR A 109 13.37 0.25 -9.40
CA THR A 109 13.89 1.45 -8.71
C THR A 109 15.08 2.10 -9.44
N ASN A 110 15.41 1.65 -10.66
CA ASN A 110 16.54 2.16 -11.44
C ASN A 110 16.39 3.61 -11.95
N GLY A 111 15.30 4.29 -11.57
CA GLY A 111 15.08 5.74 -11.82
C GLY A 111 15.68 6.66 -10.74
N ASP A 112 16.08 6.14 -9.58
CA ASP A 112 16.83 6.87 -8.55
C ASP A 112 18.34 6.81 -8.85
N GLY A 113 18.69 7.16 -10.09
CA GLY A 113 20.05 7.10 -10.62
C GLY A 113 20.75 8.45 -10.65
N ASP A 114 21.14 8.96 -9.48
CA ASP A 114 22.48 9.55 -9.37
C ASP A 114 23.52 8.42 -9.46
N ASP A 115 23.73 7.84 -10.65
CA ASP A 115 25.06 7.34 -11.03
C ASP A 115 25.20 7.30 -12.56
N LYS A 116 26.16 8.11 -13.02
CA LYS A 116 26.65 8.21 -14.39
C LYS A 116 27.23 6.88 -14.90
N PRO A 117 27.40 6.71 -16.22
CA PRO A 117 27.90 5.46 -16.79
C PRO A 117 29.32 5.18 -16.28
N LYS A 118 29.56 3.95 -15.84
CA LYS A 118 30.92 3.40 -15.77
C LYS A 118 31.10 2.32 -16.84
N SER A 119 32.26 2.47 -17.47
CA SER A 119 32.73 1.95 -18.75
C SER A 119 32.64 0.44 -18.95
#